data_AF-A0A962X4D0-F1
#
_entry.id   AF-A0A962X4D0-F1
#
_cell.length_a   1.000
_cell.length_b   1.000
_cell.length_c   1.000
_cell.angle_alpha   90.00
_cell.angle_beta   90.00
_cell.angle_gamma   90.00
#
_symmetry.space_group_name_H-M   'P 1'
#
loop_
_entity.id
_entity.type
_entity.pdbx_description
1 polymer ?
#
loop_
_entity_poly.entity_id
_entity_poly.type
_entity_poly.pdbx_seq_one_letter_code
_entity_poly.pdbx_strand_id
1 'polypeptide(L)' 'MESVNVVIDTSVLAAALRSKLGDSHKLLILLPNDEYQPNISVPLFVEYESLIKRGNA' A
#
# COMPACT_ATOMS: atom_id res chain seq x y z
N MET A 1 11.58 -20.50 0.01
CA MET A 1 11.13 -19.99 1.32
C MET A 1 9.67 -19.61 1.15
N GLU A 2 8.82 -19.84 2.15
CA GLU A 2 7.40 -19.45 2.05
C GLU A 2 7.28 -17.92 2.12
N SER A 3 6.45 -17.30 1.27
CA SER A 3 6.31 -15.84 1.23
C SER A 3 5.51 -15.34 2.43
N VAL A 4 5.86 -14.16 2.94
CA VAL A 4 5.17 -13.58 4.09
C VAL A 4 3.89 -12.89 3.62
N ASN A 5 2.75 -13.33 4.13
CA ASN A 5 1.47 -12.67 3.89
C ASN A 5 1.40 -11.35 4.65
N VAL A 6 1.22 -10.25 3.92
CA VAL A 6 1.16 -8.90 4.50
C VAL A 6 -0.12 -8.18 4.12
N VAL A 7 -0.69 -7.41 5.04
CA VAL A 7 -1.74 -6.42 4.75
C VAL A 7 -1.08 -5.05 4.87
N ILE A 8 -1.20 -4.22 3.84
CA ILE A 8 -0.67 -2.86 3.85
C ILE A 8 -1.71 -1.98 4.55
N ASP A 9 -1.29 -1.07 5.43
CA ASP A 9 -2.23 -0.10 6.01
C ASP A 9 -2.51 1.04 5.01
N THR A 10 -3.70 1.64 5.07
CA THR A 10 -4.05 2.82 4.24
C THR A 10 -3.05 3.95 4.39
N SER A 11 -2.55 4.20 5.60
CA SER A 11 -1.58 5.25 5.91
C SER A 11 -0.25 5.07 5.16
N VAL A 12 0.18 3.82 4.99
CA VAL A 12 1.39 3.46 4.23
C VAL A 12 1.17 3.76 2.75
N LEU A 13 0.04 3.33 2.17
CA LEU A 13 -0.30 3.65 0.78
C LEU A 13 -0.41 5.16 0.55
N ALA A 14 -1.13 5.88 1.43
CA ALA A 14 -1.30 7.32 1.34
C ALA A 14 0.05 8.06 1.41
N ALA A 15 0.94 7.67 2.34
CA ALA A 15 2.27 8.25 2.45
C ALA A 15 3.15 7.94 1.23
N ALA A 16 3.10 6.71 0.72
CA ALA A 16 3.87 6.26 -0.45
C ALA A 16 3.47 6.98 -1.76
N LEU A 17 2.18 7.32 -1.91
CA LEU A 17 1.66 8.03 -3.07
C LEU A 17 1.91 9.55 -3.00
N ARG A 18 2.02 10.12 -1.80
CA ARG A 18 2.25 11.57 -1.61
C ARG A 18 3.71 12.00 -1.75
N SER A 19 4.67 11.11 -1.52
CA SER A 19 6.09 11.45 -1.58
C SER A 19 6.95 10.25 -1.99
N LYS A 20 7.98 10.51 -2.80
CA LYS A 20 8.96 9.48 -3.23
C LYS A 20 10.14 9.30 -2.27
N LEU A 21 10.26 10.15 -1.24
CA LEU A 21 11.44 10.19 -0.36
C LEU A 21 11.31 9.32 0.90
N GLY A 22 10.09 8.93 1.26
CA GLY A 22 9.81 8.18 2.50
C GLY A 22 9.91 6.66 2.35
N ASP A 23 10.04 5.96 3.48
CA ASP A 23 10.13 4.50 3.50
C ASP A 23 8.84 3.82 3.01
N SER A 24 7.68 4.46 3.14
CA SER A 24 6.44 3.99 2.54
C SER A 24 6.53 3.85 1.02
N HIS A 25 7.23 4.78 0.35
CA HIS A 25 7.47 4.70 -1.10
C HIS A 25 8.38 3.52 -1.43
N LYS A 26 9.45 3.33 -0.66
CA LYS A 26 10.36 2.19 -0.84
C LYS A 26 9.64 0.86 -0.67
N LEU A 27 8.82 0.73 0.37
CA LEU A 27 7.98 -0.46 0.60
C LEU A 27 7.06 -0.75 -0.59
N LEU A 28 6.44 0.29 -1.16
CA LEU A 28 5.57 0.16 -2.33
C LEU A 28 6.33 -0.37 -3.56
N ILE A 29 7.56 0.09 -3.79
CA ILE A 29 8.40 -0.36 -4.91
C ILE A 29 8.91 -1.80 -4.71
N LEU A 30 9.00 -2.27 -3.47
CA LEU A 30 9.45 -3.63 -3.13
C LEU A 30 8.34 -4.68 -3.20
N LEU A 31 7.07 -4.29 -3.34
CA LEU A 31 5.95 -5.24 -3.47
C LEU A 31 6.08 -6.28 -4.60
N PRO A 32 6.74 -6.00 -5.74
CA PRO A 32 6.98 -7.02 -6.77
C PRO A 32 7.98 -8.11 -6.36
N ASN A 33 8.66 -8.00 -5.22
CA ASN A 33 9.58 -9.04 -4.76
C ASN A 33 8.81 -10.25 -4.20
N ASP A 34 9.29 -11.46 -4.52
CA ASP A 34 8.70 -12.74 -4.08
C ASP A 34 8.82 -13.02 -2.56
N GLU A 35 9.37 -12.08 -1.80
CA GLU A 35 9.50 -12.16 -0.34
C GLU A 35 8.15 -11.95 0.38
N TYR A 36 7.22 -11.23 -0.25
CA TYR A 36 5.95 -10.83 0.37
C TYR A 36 4.76 -11.11 -0.55
N GLN A 37 3.67 -11.61 0.03
CA GLN A 37 2.38 -11.70 -0.63
C GLN A 37 1.47 -10.59 -0.10
N PRO A 38 1.26 -9.49 -0.85
CA PRO A 38 0.30 -8.48 -0.45
C PRO A 38 -1.12 -9.03 -0.53
N ASN A 39 -1.88 -8.82 0.54
CA ASN A 39 -3.26 -9.22 0.68
C ASN A 39 -4.16 -7.99 0.70
N ILE A 40 -5.24 -8.04 -0.07
CA ILE A 40 -6.26 -6.99 -0.12
C ILE A 40 -7.65 -7.63 -0.07
N SER A 41 -8.58 -7.00 0.65
CA SER A 41 -9.99 -7.36 0.63
C SER A 41 -10.79 -6.29 -0.10
N VAL A 42 -11.95 -6.66 -0.65
CA VAL A 42 -12.85 -5.71 -1.33
C VAL A 42 -13.22 -4.51 -0.44
N PRO A 43 -13.58 -4.69 0.85
CA PRO A 43 -13.82 -3.56 1.75
C PRO A 43 -12.61 -2.62 1.90
N LEU A 44 -11.40 -3.19 2.03
CA LEU A 44 -10.15 -2.44 2.15
C LEU A 44 -9.91 -1.55 0.92
N PHE A 45 -10.13 -2.12 -0.28
CA PHE A 45 -9.93 -1.40 -1.53
C PHE A 45 -10.87 -0.19 -1.68
N VAL A 46 -12.15 -0.35 -1.33
CA VAL A 46 -13.14 0.73 -1.39
C VAL A 46 -12.80 1.85 -0.40
N GLU A 47 -12.31 1.51 0.79
CA GLU A 47 -11.85 2.47 1.78
C GLU A 47 -10.64 3.27 1.27
N TYR A 48 -9.64 2.59 0.69
CA TYR A 48 -8.46 3.22 0.10
C TYR A 48 -8.82 4.20 -1.02
N GLU A 49 -9.66 3.75 -1.95
CA GLU A 49 -10.10 4.56 -3.08
C GLU A 49 -10.77 5.85 -2.58
N SER A 50 -11.65 5.73 -1.58
CA SER A 50 -12.39 6.84 -0.99
C SER A 50 -11.48 7.83 -0.25
N LEU A 51 -10.37 7.38 0.34
CA LEU A 51 -9.41 8.23 1.06
C LEU A 51 -8.45 8.93 0.11
N ILE A 52 -7.89 8.22 -0.88
CA ILE A 52 -6.99 8.78 -1.88
C ILE A 52 -7.71 9.85 -2.72
N LYS A 53 -8.98 9.61 -3.09
CA LYS A 53 -9.78 10.56 -3.87
C LYS A 53 -10.18 11.82 -3.08
N ARG A 54 -10.22 11.77 -1.75
CA ARG A 54 -10.56 12.93 -0.91
C ARG A 54 -9.46 13.99 -0.85
N GLY A 55 -8.20 13.64 -1.07
CA GLY A 55 -7.06 14.56 -1.02
C GLY A 55 -6.75 15.32 -2.32
N ASN A 56 -7.53 15.08 -3.38
CA ASN A 56 -7.35 15.69 -4.71
C ASN A 56 -8.55 16.57 -5.12
N ALA A 57 -9.29 17.14 -4.15
CA ALA A 57 -10.33 18.14 -4.37
C ALA A 57 -9.84 19.55 -4.00
#